data_AF-A0A6M0H927-F1
#
_entry.id   AF-A0A6M0H927-F1
#
_cell.length_a   1.000
_cell.length_b   1.000
_cell.length_c   1.000
_cell.angle_alpha   90.00
_cell.angle_beta   90.00
_cell.angle_gamma   90.00
#
_symmetry.space_group_name_H-M   'P 1'
#
loop_
_entity.id
_entity.type
_entity.pdbx_description
1 polymer ?
#
loop_
_entity_poly.entity_id
_entity_poly.type
_entity_poly.pdbx_seq_one_letter_code
_entity_poly.pdbx_strand_id
1 'polypeptide(L)' 'MNFCQSCGMPLVNENEVSDNKEYCVYCYSNGKFKADISLDEMIEACVPHLMNAHKDFSEEAARENLKSFLPTLKRWK' A
#
# COMPACT_ATOMS: atom_id res chain seq x y z
N MET A 1 -13.89 2.73 6.57
CA MET A 1 -12.89 2.97 5.51
C MET A 1 -12.04 1.73 5.41
N ASN A 2 -11.93 1.14 4.22
CA ASN A 2 -11.11 -0.05 3.99
C ASN A 2 -9.80 0.40 3.32
N PHE A 3 -8.69 -0.22 3.72
CA PHE A 3 -7.38 0.02 3.14
C PHE A 3 -6.84 -1.28 2.57
N CYS A 4 -6.08 -1.17 1.48
CA CYS A 4 -5.38 -2.31 0.91
C CYS A 4 -4.43 -2.87 1.95
N GLN A 5 -4.61 -4.15 2.30
CA GLN A 5 -3.81 -4.86 3.29
C GLN A 5 -2.40 -5.23 2.78
N SER A 6 -1.91 -4.55 1.75
CA SER A 6 -0.58 -4.69 1.14
C SER A 6 0.12 -3.33 1.04
N CYS A 7 -0.46 -2.35 0.34
CA CYS A 7 0.16 -1.02 0.17
C CYS A 7 -0.45 0.08 1.02
N GLY A 8 -1.49 -0.21 1.82
CA GLY A 8 -2.15 0.80 2.63
C GLY A 8 -3.05 1.78 1.87
N MET A 9 -3.17 1.63 0.55
CA MET A 9 -3.99 2.52 -0.29
C MET A 9 -5.48 2.45 0.11
N PRO A 10 -6.18 3.59 0.23
CA PRO A 10 -7.61 3.62 0.50
C PRO A 10 -8.41 2.91 -0.61
N LEU A 11 -9.22 1.93 -0.25
CA LEU A 11 -10.10 1.19 -1.18
C LEU A 11 -11.43 1.93 -1.32
N VAL A 12 -11.38 3.17 -1.81
CA VAL A 12 -12.56 4.04 -1.99
C VAL A 12 -13.19 3.91 -3.37
N ASN A 13 -12.38 3.59 -4.39
CA ASN A 13 -12.84 3.39 -5.76
C ASN A 13 -13.00 1.90 -6.03
N GLU A 14 -14.22 1.45 -6.33
CA GLU A 14 -14.52 0.04 -6.60
C GLU A 14 -13.71 -0.52 -7.77
N ASN A 15 -13.33 0.31 -8.74
CA ASN A 15 -12.49 -0.10 -9.87
C ASN A 15 -11.03 -0.39 -9.48
N GLU A 16 -10.60 0.07 -8.30
CA GLU A 16 -9.25 -0.15 -7.78
C GLU A 16 -9.20 -1.29 -6.77
N VAL A 17 -10.35 -1.85 -6.40
CA VAL A 17 -10.46 -3.02 -5.51
C VAL A 17 -10.28 -4.29 -6.34
N SER A 18 -9.43 -5.21 -5.86
CA SER A 18 -9.24 -6.48 -6.56
C SER A 18 -10.40 -7.45 -6.36
N ASP A 19 -10.29 -8.63 -6.96
CA ASP A 19 -11.15 -9.79 -6.70
C ASP A 19 -11.22 -10.14 -5.21
N ASN A 20 -10.16 -9.81 -4.46
CA ASN A 20 -10.16 -9.84 -3.00
C ASN A 20 -10.35 -8.41 -2.45
N LYS A 21 -11.50 -8.17 -1.80
CA LYS A 21 -11.89 -6.86 -1.24
C LYS A 21 -10.95 -6.28 -0.18
N GLU A 22 -9.94 -7.04 0.25
CA GLU A 22 -8.91 -6.58 1.16
C GLU A 22 -7.70 -5.95 0.45
N TYR A 23 -7.61 -6.08 -0.87
CA TYR A 23 -6.47 -5.60 -1.65
C TYR A 23 -6.89 -4.75 -2.85
N CYS A 24 -5.95 -3.94 -3.34
CA CYS A 24 -6.14 -3.21 -4.58
C CYS A 24 -5.67 -4.03 -5.80
N VAL A 25 -6.19 -3.70 -6.98
CA VAL A 25 -5.84 -4.31 -8.29
C VAL A 25 -4.36 -4.19 -8.64
N TYR A 26 -3.65 -3.23 -8.03
CA TYR A 26 -2.22 -3.03 -8.24
C TYR A 26 -1.38 -4.00 -7.41
N CYS A 27 -1.84 -4.37 -6.22
CA CYS A 27 -1.13 -5.29 -5.33
C CYS A 27 -1.49 -6.76 -5.58
N TYR A 28 -2.77 -7.04 -5.83
CA TYR A 28 -3.29 -8.40 -5.92
C TYR A 28 -4.25 -8.52 -7.10
N SER A 29 -4.07 -9.58 -7.90
CA SER A 29 -4.97 -9.88 -9.02
C SER A 29 -4.83 -11.35 -9.40
N ASN A 30 -5.94 -11.96 -9.83
CA ASN A 30 -5.97 -13.37 -10.25
C ASN A 30 -5.48 -14.32 -9.15
N GLY A 31 -5.90 -14.11 -7.91
CA GLY A 31 -5.54 -14.99 -6.79
C GLY A 31 -4.08 -14.89 -6.31
N LYS A 32 -3.27 -13.94 -6.79
CA LYS A 32 -1.87 -13.77 -6.39
C LYS A 32 -1.42 -12.32 -6.27
N PHE A 33 -0.39 -12.09 -5.46
CA PHE A 33 0.31 -10.82 -5.45
C PHE A 33 1.04 -10.61 -6.77
N LYS A 34 0.92 -9.40 -7.33
CA LYS A 34 1.52 -9.06 -8.63
C LYS A 34 3.03 -8.82 -8.54
N ALA A 35 3.53 -8.54 -7.34
CA ALA A 35 4.93 -8.30 -7.07
C ALA A 35 5.36 -9.11 -5.85
N ASP A 36 6.44 -9.87 -6.01
CA ASP A 36 7.15 -10.54 -4.93
C ASP A 36 8.28 -9.61 -4.48
N ILE A 37 7.98 -8.78 -3.50
CA ILE A 37 8.88 -7.76 -2.97
C ILE A 37 8.81 -7.78 -1.45
N SER A 38 9.91 -7.37 -0.83
CA SER A 38 10.05 -7.17 0.60
C SER A 38 9.22 -5.97 1.10
N LEU A 39 9.08 -5.90 2.42
CA LEU A 39 8.42 -4.77 3.09
C LEU A 39 9.14 -3.45 2.78
N ASP A 40 10.47 -3.42 2.81
CA ASP A 40 11.27 -2.22 2.53
C ASP A 40 11.07 -1.76 1.08
N GLU A 41 11.05 -2.68 0.12
CA GLU A 41 10.75 -2.34 -1.28
C GLU A 41 9.32 -1.79 -1.45
N MET A 42 8.35 -2.31 -0.69
CA MET A 42 6.99 -1.76 -0.70
C MET A 42 6.95 -0.35 -0.10
N ILE A 43 7.72 -0.09 0.96
CA ILE A 43 7.83 1.24 1.56
C ILE A 43 8.34 2.22 0.49
N GLU A 44 9.46 1.91 -0.16
CA GLU A 44 10.03 2.77 -1.20
C GLU A 44 9.06 2.99 -2.38
N ALA A 45 8.29 1.96 -2.76
CA ALA A 45 7.26 2.10 -3.78
C ALA A 45 6.09 3.01 -3.34
N CYS A 46 5.72 2.98 -2.06
CA CYS A 46 4.59 3.75 -1.52
C CYS A 46 4.95 5.20 -1.17
N VAL A 47 6.23 5.51 -0.87
CA VAL A 47 6.71 6.87 -0.55
C VAL A 47 6.26 7.94 -1.57
N PRO A 48 6.54 7.80 -2.88
CA PRO A 48 6.14 8.82 -3.85
C PRO A 48 4.62 8.98 -3.95
N HIS A 49 3.86 7.90 -3.75
CA HIS A 49 2.39 7.94 -3.74
C HIS A 49 1.86 8.70 -2.53
N LEU A 50 2.43 8.46 -1.35
CA LEU A 50 2.04 9.14 -0.12
C LEU A 50 2.36 10.64 -0.19
N MET A 51 3.54 11.01 -0.70
CA MET A 51 3.92 12.41 -0.92
C MET A 51 3.01 13.11 -1.94
N ASN A 52 2.60 12.40 -2.99
CA ASN A 52 1.68 12.96 -3.98
C ASN A 52 0.27 13.17 -3.41
N ALA A 53 -0.19 12.29 -2.51
CA ALA A 53 -1.46 12.43 -1.80
C ALA A 53 -1.40 13.48 -0.69
N HIS A 54 -0.24 13.63 -0.03
CA HIS A 54 0.00 14.55 1.07
C HIS A 54 1.25 15.38 0.78
N LYS A 55 1.07 16.53 0.13
CA LYS A 55 2.17 17.42 -0.29
C LYS A 55 2.99 17.99 0.87
N ASP A 56 2.48 17.89 2.09
CA ASP A 56 3.15 18.37 3.31
C ASP A 56 4.18 17.37 3.85
N PHE A 57 4.21 16.13 3.33
CA PHE A 57 5.17 15.11 3.75
C PHE A 57 6.50 15.27 3.02
N SER A 58 7.59 15.29 3.80
CA SER A 58 8.92 15.01 3.26
C SER A 58 9.06 13.52 2.92
N GLU A 59 10.01 13.18 2.06
CA GLU A 59 10.31 11.78 1.72
C GLU A 59 10.64 10.95 2.97
N GLU A 60 11.43 11.51 3.88
CA GLU A 60 11.80 10.88 5.15
C GLU A 60 10.58 10.64 6.04
N ALA A 61 9.71 11.65 6.21
CA ALA A 61 8.49 11.51 7.01
C ALA A 61 7.52 10.50 6.40
N ALA A 62 7.41 10.46 5.07
CA ALA A 62 6.61 9.47 4.36
C ALA A 62 7.14 8.06 4.59
N ARG A 63 8.45 7.87 4.49
CA ARG A 63 9.12 6.59 4.72
C ARG A 63 8.95 6.12 6.16
N GLU A 64 9.12 6.99 7.16
CA GLU A 64 8.93 6.64 8.57
C GLU A 64 7.48 6.27 8.89
N ASN A 65 6.51 7.00 8.32
CA ASN A 65 5.10 6.70 8.47
C ASN A 65 4.77 5.31 7.90
N LEU A 66 5.22 5.02 6.68
CA LEU A 66 5.03 3.73 6.03
C LEU A 66 5.75 2.59 6.76
N LYS A 67 6.96 2.82 7.28
CA LYS A 67 7.69 1.86 8.14
C LYS A 67 6.93 1.46 9.39
N SER A 68 6.15 2.38 9.95
CA SER A 68 5.32 2.10 11.13
C SER A 68 3.99 1.46 10.75
N PHE A 69 3.44 1.82 9.60
CA PHE A 69 2.10 1.42 9.17
C PHE A 69 2.06 0.09 8.42
N LEU A 70 2.92 -0.10 7.41
CA LEU A 70 2.88 -1.29 6.54
C LEU A 70 3.07 -2.62 7.31
N PRO A 71 3.94 -2.76 8.33
CA PRO A 71 4.04 -4.00 9.13
C PRO A 71 2.74 -4.39 9.85
N THR A 72 1.79 -3.47 10.01
CA THR A 72 0.51 -3.76 10.66
C THR A 72 -0.50 -4.45 9.74
N LEU A 73 -0.26 -4.43 8.42
CA LEU A 73 -1.14 -4.96 7.38
C LEU A 73 -0.96 -6.47 7.20
N LYS A 74 -2.03 -7.15 6.75
CA LYS A 74 -2.06 -8.63 6.65
C LYS A 74 -0.98 -9.25 5.76
N ARG A 75 -0.53 -8.58 4.69
CA ARG A 75 0.53 -9.11 3.82
C ARG A 75 1.88 -9.21 4.55
N TRP A 76 2.11 -8.33 5.51
CA TRP A 76 3.41 -8.13 6.15
C TRP A 76 3.45 -8.63 7.61
N LYS A 77 2.34 -9.19 8.08
CA LYS A 77 2.25 -9.98 9.31
C LYS A 77 2.49 -11.45 9.00
#